data_AF-A0A1H3RF26-F1
#
_entry.id   AF-A0A1H3RF26-F1
#
_cell.length_a   1.000
_cell.length_b   1.000
_cell.length_c   1.000
_cell.angle_alpha   90.00
_cell.angle_beta   90.00
_cell.angle_gamma   90.00
#
_symmetry.space_group_name_H-M   'P 1'
#
loop_
_entity.id
_entity.type
_entity.pdbx_description
1 polymer ?
#
loop_
_entity_poly.entity_id
_entity_poly.type
_entity_poly.pdbx_seq_one_letter_code
_entity_poly.pdbx_strand_id
1 'polypeptide(L)' 'MYDPYDAKGFSNLQCPTQKIFRVFCVRFWNAWGEKSRKKKQPKEVKLAADENGIFLKVTCADGEWYHVTNTGEWY' A
#
# COMPACT_ATOMS: atom_id res chain seq x y z
N MET A 1 -3.00 8.80 13.48
CA MET A 1 -3.18 8.70 12.02
C MET A 1 -1.98 7.94 11.49
N TYR A 2 -2.13 6.98 10.59
CA TYR A 2 -0.95 6.31 10.03
C TYR A 2 -0.24 7.23 9.07
N ASP A 3 1.08 7.24 9.18
CA ASP A 3 1.92 8.01 8.33
C ASP A 3 2.42 7.12 7.17
N PRO A 4 1.96 7.33 5.92
CA PRO A 4 2.37 6.50 4.79
C PRO A 4 3.85 6.65 4.44
N TYR A 5 4.55 7.64 5.00
CA TYR A 5 5.99 7.79 4.83
C TYR A 5 6.79 6.80 5.71
N ASP A 6 6.15 6.17 6.71
CA ASP A 6 6.76 5.14 7.56
C ASP A 6 6.93 3.80 6.82
N ALA A 7 6.22 3.61 5.70
CA ALA A 7 6.35 2.42 4.87
C ALA A 7 7.73 2.34 4.23
N LYS A 8 8.45 1.25 4.51
CA LYS A 8 9.75 0.97 3.91
C LYS A 8 9.59 0.89 2.39
N GLY A 9 10.44 1.61 1.65
CA GLY A 9 10.40 1.67 0.19
C GLY A 9 9.48 2.76 -0.39
N PHE A 10 8.69 3.47 0.42
CA PHE A 10 7.88 4.60 -0.04
C PHE A 10 8.73 5.69 -0.71
N SER A 11 9.87 6.04 -0.11
CA SER A 11 10.81 7.02 -0.66
C SER A 11 11.46 6.60 -1.99
N ASN A 12 11.45 5.30 -2.31
CA ASN A 12 11.97 4.77 -3.57
C ASN A 12 10.93 4.81 -4.70
N LEU A 13 9.66 5.12 -4.39
CA LEU A 13 8.60 5.25 -5.39
C LEU A 13 8.70 6.59 -6.10
N GLN A 14 8.37 6.60 -7.39
CA GLN A 14 8.21 7.86 -8.14
C GLN A 14 6.97 8.63 -7.65
N CYS A 15 6.97 9.96 -7.82
CA CYS A 15 5.88 10.85 -7.39
C CYS A 15 4.46 10.39 -7.78
N PRO A 16 4.18 9.85 -8.99
CA PRO A 16 2.85 9.35 -9.34
C PRO A 16 2.46 8.14 -8.49
N THR A 17 3.39 7.23 -8.27
CA THR A 17 3.19 6.00 -7.51
C THR A 17 3.02 6.27 -6.01
N GLN A 18 3.73 7.26 -5.48
CA GLN A 18 3.54 7.73 -4.11
C GLN A 18 2.09 8.21 -3.86
N LYS A 19 1.48 8.91 -4.83
CA LYS A 19 0.08 9.32 -4.73
C LYS A 19 -0.86 8.12 -4.71
N ILE A 20 -0.63 7.13 -5.56
CA ILE A 20 -1.42 5.89 -5.60
C ILE A 20 -1.34 5.17 -4.25
N PHE A 21 -0.15 5.04 -3.68
CA PHE A 21 0.03 4.42 -2.37
C PHE A 21 -0.72 5.15 -1.25
N ARG A 22 -0.74 6.49 -1.27
CA ARG A 22 -1.52 7.28 -0.30
C ARG A 22 -3.02 7.05 -0.44
N VAL A 23 -3.53 7.01 -1.68
CA VAL A 23 -4.95 6.71 -1.95
C VAL A 23 -5.29 5.31 -1.46
N PHE A 24 -4.43 4.32 -1.73
CA PHE A 24 -4.56 2.97 -1.19
C PHE A 24 -4.64 3.00 0.34
N CYS A 25 -3.71 3.68 1.03
CA CYS A 25 -3.72 3.76 2.49
C CYS A 25 -5.05 4.33 2.98
N VAL A 26 -5.54 5.44 2.44
CA VAL A 26 -6.83 6.03 2.86
C VAL A 26 -7.99 5.03 2.68
N ARG A 27 -8.08 4.38 1.52
CA ARG A 27 -9.15 3.41 1.23
C ARG A 27 -9.04 2.15 2.10
N PHE A 28 -7.84 1.64 2.27
CA PHE A 28 -7.53 0.50 3.11
C PHE A 28 -7.90 0.77 4.56
N TRP A 29 -7.59 1.96 5.08
CA TRP A 29 -7.97 2.41 6.42
C TRP A 29 -9.48 2.50 6.63
N ASN A 30 -10.22 2.87 5.60
CA ASN A 30 -11.67 2.96 5.62
C ASN A 30 -12.34 1.57 5.54
N ALA A 31 -11.77 0.64 4.77
CA ALA A 31 -12.31 -0.71 4.61
C ALA A 31 -12.19 -1.57 5.87
N TRP A 32 -11.03 -1.54 6.54
CA TRP A 32 -10.75 -2.48 7.64
C TRP A 32 -11.18 -1.98 9.02
N GLY A 33 -11.54 -0.70 9.16
CA GLY A 33 -11.99 -0.10 10.42
C GLY A 33 -10.89 -0.04 11.49
N GLU A 34 -11.18 0.62 12.63
CA GLU A 34 -10.14 1.05 13.57
C GLU A 34 -9.36 -0.08 14.26
N LYS A 35 -10.02 -1.21 14.54
CA LYS A 35 -9.42 -2.37 15.23
C LYS A 35 -8.38 -3.10 14.38
N SER A 36 -8.59 -3.14 13.06
CA SER A 36 -7.71 -3.86 12.13
C SER A 36 -6.49 -3.01 11.73
N ARG A 37 -6.54 -1.68 11.91
CA ARG A 37 -5.46 -0.74 11.52
C ARG A 37 -4.10 -1.06 12.11
N LYS A 38 -4.05 -1.58 13.35
CA LYS A 38 -2.78 -1.92 14.01
C LYS A 38 -2.16 -3.21 13.47
N LYS A 39 -2.99 -4.18 13.07
CA LYS A 39 -2.51 -5.48 12.56
C LYS A 39 -2.21 -5.40 11.07
N LYS A 40 -3.04 -4.67 10.32
CA LYS A 40 -2.97 -4.58 8.86
C LYS A 40 -2.25 -3.34 8.36
N GLN A 41 -1.45 -2.70 9.20
CA GLN A 41 -0.69 -1.50 8.83
C GLN A 41 0.28 -1.83 7.69
N PRO A 42 0.30 -1.08 6.56
CA PRO A 42 1.33 -1.22 5.55
C PRO A 42 2.71 -1.00 6.19
N LYS A 43 3.65 -1.90 5.92
CA LYS A 43 5.02 -1.87 6.48
C LYS A 43 6.04 -1.66 5.37
N GLU A 44 5.81 -2.28 4.23
CA GLU A 44 6.69 -2.18 3.07
C GLU A 44 5.85 -1.93 1.82
N VAL A 45 6.36 -1.07 0.94
CA VAL A 45 5.82 -0.86 -0.39
C VAL A 45 6.93 -0.90 -1.42
N LYS A 46 6.70 -1.62 -2.50
CA LYS A 46 7.63 -1.68 -3.64
C LYS A 46 6.88 -1.73 -4.96
N LEU A 47 7.53 -1.20 -5.98
CA LEU A 47 7.13 -1.47 -7.36
C LEU A 47 7.41 -2.93 -7.67
N ALA A 48 6.42 -3.61 -8.25
CA ALA A 48 6.57 -4.93 -8.81
C ALA A 48 6.00 -4.92 -10.23
N ALA A 49 6.39 -5.90 -11.03
CA ALA A 49 5.85 -6.12 -12.35
C ALA A 49 5.45 -7.58 -12.46
N ASP A 50 4.30 -7.82 -13.08
CA ASP A 50 3.77 -9.14 -13.42
C ASP A 50 3.48 -9.20 -14.92
N GLU A 51 2.89 -10.30 -15.40
CA GLU A 51 2.54 -10.47 -16.82
C GLU A 51 1.52 -9.41 -17.29
N ASN A 52 0.78 -8.81 -16.36
CA ASN A 52 -0.21 -7.76 -16.61
C ASN A 52 0.33 -6.32 -16.47
N GLY A 53 1.63 -6.15 -16.21
CA GLY A 53 2.28 -4.84 -16.11
C GLY A 53 2.76 -4.46 -14.70
N ILE A 54 2.99 -3.16 -14.49
CA ILE A 54 3.58 -2.61 -13.26
C ILE A 54 2.48 -2.36 -12.22
N PHE A 55 2.74 -2.79 -10.99
CA PHE A 55 1.85 -2.62 -9.84
C PHE A 55 2.62 -2.29 -8.56
N LEU A 56 1.87 -1.92 -7.53
CA LEU A 56 2.41 -1.69 -6.19
C LEU A 56 2.18 -2.93 -5.34
N LYS A 57 3.26 -3.57 -4.88
CA LYS A 57 3.19 -4.62 -3.87
C LYS A 57 3.31 -3.99 -2.49
N VAL A 58 2.26 -4.09 -1.70
CA VAL A 58 2.23 -3.57 -0.33
C VAL A 58 2.18 -4.73 0.65
N THR A 59 3.15 -4.81 1.56
CA THR A 59 3.17 -5.81 2.64
C THR A 59 2.76 -5.17 3.95
N CYS A 60 1.82 -5.78 4.64
CA CYS A 60 1.28 -5.35 5.92
C CYS A 60 2.00 -5.99 7.11
N ALA A 61 1.77 -5.45 8.31
CA ALA A 61 2.42 -5.90 9.54
C ALA A 61 2.04 -7.31 9.99
N ASP A 62 0.89 -7.82 9.55
CA ASP A 62 0.47 -9.20 9.78
C ASP A 62 1.15 -10.23 8.85
N GLY A 63 1.89 -9.76 7.84
CA GLY A 63 2.57 -10.59 6.85
C GLY A 63 1.80 -10.78 5.55
N GLU A 64 0.50 -10.43 5.49
CA GLU A 64 -0.25 -10.36 4.25
C GLU A 64 0.34 -9.28 3.32
N TRP A 65 0.18 -9.49 2.02
CA TRP A 65 0.53 -8.50 1.02
C TRP A 65 -0.63 -8.34 0.03
N TYR A 66 -0.75 -7.13 -0.52
CA TYR A 66 -1.81 -6.75 -1.43
C TYR A 66 -1.24 -6.28 -2.75
N HIS A 67 -1.92 -6.64 -3.84
CA HIS A 67 -1.60 -6.19 -5.18
C HIS A 67 -2.37 -4.89 -5.46
N VAL A 68 -1.69 -3.75 -5.41
CA VAL A 68 -2.30 -2.44 -5.59
C VAL A 68 -2.17 -1.96 -7.03
N THR A 69 -3.30 -1.70 -7.67
CA THR A 69 -3.39 -1.24 -9.06
C THR A 69 -3.11 0.26 -9.17
N ASN A 70 -2.99 0.75 -10.41
CA ASN A 70 -2.77 2.17 -10.69
C ASN A 70 -3.93 3.09 -10.26
N THR A 71 -5.11 2.53 -9.98
CA THR A 71 -6.28 3.26 -9.46
C THR A 71 -6.32 3.32 -7.92
N GLY A 72 -5.36 2.67 -7.25
CA GLY A 72 -5.35 2.54 -5.78
C GLY A 72 -6.37 1.52 -5.25
N GLU A 73 -6.87 0.64 -6.13
CA GLU A 73 -7.62 -0.55 -5.76
C GLU A 73 -6.65 -1.69 -5.42
N TRP A 74 -7.10 -2.66 -4.62
CA TRP A 74 -6.27 -3.79 -4.21
C TRP A 74 -7.06 -5.09 -4.18
N TYR A 75 -6.36 -6.18 -4.44
CA TYR A 75 -6.83 -7.56 -4.28
C TYR A 75 -5.73 -8.44 -3.71
#